data_AF-A0A0S8BAY2-F1
#
_entry.id   AF-A0A0S8BAY2-F1
#
_cell.length_a   1.000
_cell.length_b   1.000
_cell.length_c   1.000
_cell.angle_alpha   90.00
_cell.angle_beta   90.00
_cell.angle_gamma   90.00
#
_symmetry.space_group_name_H-M   'P 1'
#
loop_
_entity.id
_entity.type
_entity.pdbx_description
1 polymer ?
#
loop_
_entity_poly.entity_id
_entity_poly.type
_entity_poly.pdbx_seq_one_letter_code
_entity_poly.pdbx_strand_id
1 'polypeptide(L)'
;MTDPERRRLFLWVATIAAVATVDVVVRFLLAFRLEQVLWAETVLFLAGGTVLFRLLPHVSTRPWLRMVQLLLAAGFVLGGLRAGLWAAGMPVAIANATILVAAVLAGTVAWFRGRKGQQA
;
A
#
# COMPACT_ATOMS: atom_id res chain seq x y z
N MET A 1 -12.98 21.03 8.79
CA MET A 1 -11.82 20.60 7.99
C MET A 1 -10.98 21.84 7.78
N THR A 2 -9.80 21.88 8.37
CA THR A 2 -8.90 23.04 8.23
C THR A 2 -8.24 23.01 6.84
N ASP A 3 -7.81 24.16 6.33
CA ASP A 3 -7.09 24.26 5.05
C ASP A 3 -5.90 23.27 4.90
N PRO A 4 -5.05 23.04 5.93
CA PRO A 4 -3.97 22.06 5.85
C PRO A 4 -4.46 20.60 5.79
N GLU A 5 -5.57 20.24 6.45
CA GLU A 5 -6.16 18.90 6.34
C GLU A 5 -6.67 18.64 4.92
N ARG A 6 -7.34 19.64 4.32
CA ARG A 6 -7.83 19.55 2.93
C ARG A 6 -6.67 19.38 1.95
N ARG A 7 -5.58 20.13 2.12
CA ARG A 7 -4.37 19.99 1.28
C ARG A 7 -3.74 18.61 1.41
N ARG A 8 -3.65 18.05 2.62
CA ARG A 8 -3.08 16.72 2.84
C ARG A 8 -3.96 15.60 2.31
N LEU A 9 -5.29 15.72 2.47
CA LEU A 9 -6.23 14.81 1.83
C LEU A 9 -6.12 14.87 0.31
N PHE A 10 -6.01 16.07 -0.26
CA PHE A 10 -5.77 16.26 -1.69
C PHE A 10 -4.48 15.56 -2.13
N LEU A 11 -3.36 15.74 -1.42
CA LEU A 11 -2.11 15.06 -1.73
C LEU A 11 -2.23 13.53 -1.63
N TRP A 12 -2.99 13.03 -0.65
CA TRP A 12 -3.21 11.60 -0.47
C TRP A 12 -4.01 11.00 -1.63
N VAL A 13 -5.10 11.66 -2.04
CA VAL A 13 -5.91 11.27 -3.21
C VAL A 13 -5.12 11.43 -4.51
N ALA A 14 -4.38 12.52 -4.67
CA ALA A 14 -3.54 12.77 -5.83
C ALA A 14 -2.43 11.71 -5.98
N THR A 15 -1.87 11.21 -4.87
CA THR A 15 -0.91 10.11 -4.89
C THR A 15 -1.55 8.83 -5.45
N ILE A 16 -2.76 8.49 -5.01
CA ILE A 16 -3.50 7.33 -5.55
C ILE A 16 -3.78 7.51 -7.04
N ALA A 17 -4.28 8.68 -7.43
CA ALA A 17 -4.57 8.99 -8.83
C ALA A 17 -3.31 8.93 -9.70
N ALA A 18 -2.19 9.46 -9.20
CA ALA A 18 -0.90 9.41 -9.89
C ALA A 18 -0.42 7.98 -10.06
N VAL A 19 -0.45 7.15 -9.02
CA VAL A 19 -0.06 5.73 -9.13
C VAL A 19 -0.96 4.99 -10.12
N ALA A 20 -2.28 5.17 -10.05
CA ALA A 20 -3.19 4.53 -11.00
C ALA A 20 -2.93 4.97 -12.45
N THR A 21 -2.66 6.26 -12.67
CA THR A 21 -2.34 6.79 -14.00
C THR A 21 -1.03 6.21 -14.51
N VAL A 22 0.01 6.16 -13.67
CA VAL A 22 1.31 5.58 -14.03
C VAL A 22 1.20 4.09 -14.31
N ASP A 23 0.44 3.33 -13.51
CA ASP A 23 0.20 1.89 -13.75
C ASP A 23 -0.39 1.64 -15.15
N VAL A 24 -1.42 2.41 -15.51
CA VAL A 24 -2.05 2.32 -16.83
C VAL A 24 -1.05 2.67 -17.93
N VAL A 25 -0.31 3.79 -17.80
CA VAL A 25 0.70 4.21 -18.78
C VAL A 25 1.80 3.16 -18.95
N VAL A 26 2.30 2.60 -17.85
CA VAL A 26 3.33 1.55 -17.85
C VAL A 26 2.86 0.31 -18.62
N ARG A 27 1.61 -0.12 -18.42
CA ARG A 27 1.04 -1.27 -19.15
C ARG A 27 1.00 -1.04 -20.66
N PHE A 28 0.61 0.17 -21.07
CA PHE A 28 0.62 0.56 -22.49
C PHE A 28 2.03 0.64 -23.07
N LEU A 29 2.99 1.26 -22.36
CA LEU A 29 4.36 1.43 -22.84
C LEU A 29 5.14 0.11 -22.91
N LEU A 30 4.91 -0.80 -21.97
CA LEU A 30 5.58 -2.10 -21.92
C LEU A 30 4.91 -3.16 -22.81
N ALA A 31 3.94 -2.78 -23.65
CA ALA A 31 3.21 -3.67 -24.54
C ALA A 31 2.71 -4.94 -23.83
N PHE A 32 2.27 -4.82 -22.57
CA PHE A 32 1.83 -5.95 -21.74
C PHE A 32 2.86 -7.09 -21.56
N ARG A 33 4.17 -6.82 -21.69
CA ARG A 33 5.21 -7.79 -21.30
C ARG A 33 5.15 -8.03 -19.80
N LEU A 34 4.47 -9.12 -19.43
CA LEU A 34 4.05 -9.43 -18.06
C LEU A 34 5.19 -9.27 -17.04
N GLU A 35 6.37 -9.81 -17.30
CA GLU A 35 7.52 -9.75 -16.39
C GLU A 35 7.97 -8.31 -16.09
N GLN A 36 8.06 -7.46 -17.11
CA GLN A 36 8.48 -6.07 -16.96
C GLN A 36 7.40 -5.24 -16.25
N VAL A 37 6.13 -5.52 -16.56
CA VAL A 37 4.98 -4.89 -15.90
C VAL A 37 4.97 -5.25 -14.42
N LEU A 38 5.21 -6.51 -14.05
CA LEU A 38 5.21 -6.93 -12.65
C LEU A 38 6.32 -6.25 -11.83
N TRP A 39 7.53 -6.10 -12.37
CA TRP A 39 8.59 -5.36 -11.68
C TRP A 39 8.26 -3.86 -11.54
N ALA A 40 7.69 -3.25 -12.58
CA ALA A 40 7.27 -1.86 -12.53
C ALA A 40 6.12 -1.64 -11.52
N GLU A 41 5.12 -2.52 -11.52
CA GLU A 41 4.03 -2.55 -10.53
C GLU A 41 4.59 -2.70 -9.12
N THR A 42 5.54 -3.61 -8.89
CA THR A 42 6.19 -3.80 -7.59
C THR A 42 6.74 -2.51 -7.04
N VAL A 43 7.57 -1.81 -7.82
CA VAL A 43 8.20 -0.56 -7.40
C VAL A 43 7.15 0.52 -7.20
N LEU A 44 6.22 0.66 -8.12
CA LEU A 44 5.20 1.70 -8.11
C LEU A 44 4.26 1.57 -6.90
N PHE A 45 3.76 0.36 -6.63
CA PHE A 45 2.86 0.09 -5.52
C PHE A 45 3.57 0.16 -4.16
N LEU A 46 4.81 -0.32 -4.04
CA LEU A 46 5.60 -0.18 -2.81
C LEU A 46 5.93 1.29 -2.51
N ALA A 47 6.37 2.05 -3.52
CA ALA A 47 6.67 3.47 -3.36
C ALA A 47 5.39 4.25 -3.01
N GLY A 48 4.29 4.02 -3.73
CA GLY A 48 2.99 4.62 -3.47
C GLY A 48 2.49 4.31 -2.06
N GLY A 49 2.48 3.04 -1.66
CA GLY A 49 2.08 2.61 -0.32
C GLY A 49 2.92 3.27 0.79
N THR A 50 4.24 3.37 0.60
CA THR A 50 5.15 4.03 1.54
C THR A 50 4.83 5.52 1.69
N VAL A 51 4.56 6.22 0.59
CA VAL A 51 4.14 7.64 0.61
C VAL A 51 2.80 7.80 1.33
N LEU A 52 1.82 6.93 1.05
CA LEU A 52 0.51 6.96 1.69
C LEU A 52 0.60 6.71 3.21
N PHE A 53 1.46 5.79 3.65
CA PHE A 53 1.71 5.54 5.08
C PHE A 53 2.35 6.75 5.78
N ARG A 54 3.29 7.45 5.13
CA ARG A 54 3.89 8.66 5.71
C ARG A 54 2.90 9.82 5.84
N LEU A 55 1.94 9.90 4.92
CA LEU A 55 0.91 10.93 4.96
C LEU A 55 -0.20 10.60 5.98
N LEU A 56 -0.46 9.33 6.26
CA LEU A 56 -1.56 8.82 7.09
C LEU A 56 -1.80 9.55 8.43
N PRO A 57 -0.78 9.88 9.27
CA PRO A 57 -1.01 10.52 10.57
C PRO A 57 -1.70 11.88 10.50
N HIS A 58 -1.73 12.51 9.32
CA HIS A 58 -2.11 13.90 9.16
C HIS A 58 -3.32 14.12 8.23
N VAL A 59 -3.96 13.04 7.76
CA VAL A 59 -5.05 13.14 6.75
C VAL A 59 -6.43 13.19 7.39
N SER A 60 -6.67 12.42 8.45
CA SER A 60 -7.99 12.38 9.10
C SER A 60 -7.88 12.12 10.60
N THR A 61 -8.72 12.79 11.37
CA THR A 61 -8.93 12.54 12.81
C THR A 61 -10.04 11.51 13.07
N ARG A 62 -10.95 11.28 12.11
CA ARG A 62 -12.06 10.34 12.26
C ARG A 62 -11.55 8.88 12.21
N PRO A 63 -11.90 8.02 13.17
CA PRO A 63 -11.32 6.68 13.31
C PRO A 63 -11.64 5.77 12.13
N TRP A 64 -12.87 5.80 11.62
CA TRP A 64 -13.27 4.95 10.48
C TRP A 64 -12.52 5.34 9.19
N LEU A 65 -12.36 6.64 8.91
CA LEU A 65 -11.62 7.12 7.74
C LEU A 65 -10.13 6.78 7.84
N ARG A 66 -9.54 6.88 9.04
CA ARG A 66 -8.16 6.44 9.25
C ARG A 66 -8.00 4.96 8.98
N MET A 67 -8.98 4.14 9.37
CA MET A 67 -8.94 2.70 9.08
C MET A 67 -8.99 2.44 7.57
N VAL A 68 -9.87 3.10 6.82
CA VAL A 68 -9.90 2.99 5.35
C VAL A 68 -8.57 3.43 4.71
N GLN A 69 -8.01 4.55 5.14
CA GLN A 69 -6.73 5.06 4.63
C GLN A 69 -5.58 4.09 4.94
N LEU A 70 -5.58 3.50 6.13
CA LEU A 70 -4.61 2.49 6.52
C LEU A 70 -4.77 1.22 5.66
N LEU A 71 -6.00 0.75 5.46
CA LEU A 71 -6.28 -0.41 4.61
C LEU A 71 -5.87 -0.18 3.16
N LEU A 72 -6.12 1.01 2.62
CA LEU A 72 -5.69 1.38 1.27
C LEU A 72 -4.16 1.47 1.16
N ALA A 73 -3.48 2.13 2.10
CA ALA A 73 -2.02 2.20 2.11
C ALA A 73 -1.39 0.81 2.25
N ALA A 74 -1.94 -0.03 3.13
CA ALA A 74 -1.54 -1.43 3.27
C ALA A 74 -1.80 -2.21 1.98
N GLY A 75 -2.96 -2.03 1.34
CA GLY A 75 -3.33 -2.67 0.08
C GLY A 75 -2.34 -2.37 -1.05
N PHE A 76 -1.83 -1.13 -1.12
CA PHE A 76 -0.75 -0.77 -2.05
C PHE A 76 0.52 -1.56 -1.75
N VAL A 77 0.99 -1.57 -0.50
CA VAL A 77 2.21 -2.30 -0.13
C VAL A 77 2.06 -3.80 -0.43
N LEU A 78 0.92 -4.40 -0.05
CA LEU A 78 0.65 -5.82 -0.31
C LEU A 78 0.52 -6.13 -1.80
N GLY A 79 -0.10 -5.23 -2.58
CA GLY A 79 -0.18 -5.33 -4.02
C GLY A 79 1.19 -5.31 -4.69
N GLY A 80 2.08 -4.41 -4.24
CA GLY A 80 3.47 -4.34 -4.70
C GLY A 80 4.27 -5.57 -4.34
N LEU A 81 4.17 -6.05 -3.09
CA LEU A 81 4.80 -7.31 -2.67
C LEU A 81 4.31 -8.50 -3.52
N ARG A 82 3.01 -8.55 -3.83
CA ARG A 82 2.41 -9.61 -4.65
C ARG A 82 2.99 -9.61 -6.06
N ALA A 83 3.06 -8.43 -6.67
CA ALA A 83 3.66 -8.27 -7.99
C ALA A 83 5.14 -8.69 -7.97
N GLY A 84 5.88 -8.35 -6.91
CA GLY A 84 7.31 -8.67 -6.81
C GLY A 84 7.59 -10.16 -6.61
N LEU A 85 6.79 -10.82 -5.76
CA LEU A 85 6.87 -12.27 -5.60
C LEU A 85 6.54 -13.00 -6.90
N TRP A 86 5.51 -12.53 -7.62
CA TRP A 86 5.16 -13.12 -8.92
C TRP A 86 6.24 -12.86 -9.97
N ALA A 87 6.81 -11.66 -10.02
CA ALA A 87 7.94 -11.31 -10.89
C ALA A 87 9.18 -12.18 -10.62
N ALA A 88 9.41 -12.55 -9.35
CA ALA A 88 10.47 -13.46 -8.93
C ALA A 88 10.20 -14.95 -9.29
N GLY A 89 9.10 -15.25 -9.99
CA GLY A 89 8.75 -16.60 -10.43
C GLY A 89 7.92 -17.39 -9.42
N MET A 90 7.45 -16.78 -8.33
CA MET A 90 6.59 -17.47 -7.36
C MET A 90 5.17 -17.65 -7.95
N PRO A 91 4.58 -18.86 -7.85
CA PRO A 91 3.19 -19.08 -8.23
C PRO A 91 2.24 -18.17 -7.45
N VAL A 92 1.21 -17.63 -8.11
CA VAL A 92 0.27 -16.66 -7.53
C VAL A 92 -0.37 -17.16 -6.23
N ALA A 93 -0.71 -18.45 -6.16
CA ALA A 93 -1.28 -19.06 -4.95
C ALA A 93 -0.31 -18.99 -3.76
N ILE A 94 0.97 -19.25 -4.00
CA ILE A 94 2.02 -19.19 -2.98
C ILE A 94 2.27 -17.74 -2.57
N ALA A 95 2.37 -16.82 -3.53
CA ALA A 95 2.54 -15.40 -3.25
C ALA A 95 1.41 -14.85 -2.35
N ASN A 96 0.16 -15.21 -2.65
CA ASN A 96 -0.99 -14.83 -1.84
C ASN A 96 -0.93 -15.43 -0.42
N ALA A 97 -0.53 -16.70 -0.29
CA ALA A 97 -0.36 -17.34 1.01
C ALA A 97 0.77 -16.67 1.83
N THR A 98 1.91 -16.36 1.21
CA THR A 98 3.02 -15.66 1.86
C THR A 98 2.59 -14.29 2.36
N ILE A 99 1.85 -13.53 1.55
CA ILE A 99 1.31 -12.23 1.94
C ILE A 99 0.32 -12.35 3.09
N LEU A 100 -0.57 -13.35 3.05
CA LEU A 100 -1.54 -13.61 4.12
C LEU A 100 -0.81 -13.90 5.45
N VAL A 101 0.18 -14.79 5.43
CA VAL A 101 0.99 -15.11 6.61
C VAL A 101 1.72 -13.86 7.13
N ALA A 102 2.35 -13.09 6.25
CA ALA A 102 3.04 -11.86 6.62
C ALA A 102 2.08 -10.82 7.24
N ALA A 103 0.88 -10.66 6.70
CA ALA A 103 -0.14 -9.76 7.20
C ALA A 103 -0.65 -10.18 8.59
N VAL A 104 -0.89 -11.49 8.80
CA VAL A 104 -1.29 -12.05 10.10
C VAL A 104 -0.19 -11.83 11.14
N LEU A 105 1.08 -12.11 10.79
CA LEU A 105 2.22 -11.88 11.68
C LEU A 105 2.37 -10.40 12.04
N ALA A 106 2.31 -9.50 11.06
CA ALA A 106 2.39 -8.06 11.29
C ALA A 106 1.26 -7.55 12.18
N GLY A 107 0.02 -7.99 11.93
CA GLY A 107 -1.15 -7.67 12.76
C GLY A 107 -1.00 -8.18 14.19
N THR A 108 -0.49 -9.40 14.36
CA THR A 108 -0.21 -10.01 15.66
C THR A 108 0.83 -9.21 16.44
N VAL A 109 1.95 -8.84 15.80
CA VAL A 109 3.01 -8.03 16.40
C VAL A 109 2.49 -6.65 16.80
N ALA A 110 1.71 -6.00 15.94
CA ALA A 110 1.11 -4.70 16.22
C ALA A 110 0.16 -4.75 17.42
N TRP A 111 -0.64 -5.81 17.53
CA TRP A 111 -1.54 -6.06 18.67
C TRP A 111 -0.79 -6.17 19.99
N PHE A 112 0.28 -6.98 20.05
CA PHE A 112 1.08 -7.14 21.26
C PHE A 112 1.84 -5.88 21.65
N ARG A 113 2.33 -5.10 20.68
CA ARG A 113 2.96 -3.80 20.95
C ARG A 113 1.97 -2.77 21.47
N GLY A 114 0.75 -2.74 20.94
CA GLY A 114 -0.32 -1.84 21.40
C GLY A 114 -0.71 -2.08 22.87
N ARG A 115 -0.68 -3.33 23.33
CA ARG A 115 -0.95 -3.67 24.74
C ARG A 115 0.16 -3.23 25.70
N LYS A 116 1.44 -3.36 25.30
CA LYS A 116 2.57 -2.92 26.14
C LYS A 116 2.60 -1.39 26.34
N GLY A 117 2.11 -0.62 25.38
CA GLY A 117 2.03 0.85 25.48
C GLY A 117 0.88 1.39 26.33
N GLN A 118 -0.07 0.54 26.76
CA GLN A 118 -1.17 0.93 27.67
C GLN A 118 -0.88 0.61 29.14
N GLN A 119 0.23 -0.08 29.43
CA GLN A 119 0.65 -0.48 30.78
C GLN A 119 1.83 0.35 31.32
N ALA A 120 2.23 1.39 30.61
CA ALA A 120 3.21 2.40 31.02
C ALA A 120 2.52 3.76 31.09
#